data_AF-A0A382HY07-F1
#
_entry.id   AF-A0A382HY07-F1
#
_cell.length_a   1.000
_cell.length_b   1.000
_cell.length_c   1.000
_cell.angle_alpha   90.00
_cell.angle_beta   90.00
_cell.angle_gamma   90.00
#
_symmetry.space_group_name_H-M   'P 1'
#
loop_
_entity.id
_entity.type
_entity.pdbx_description
1 polymer ?
#
loop_
_entity_poly.entity_id
_entity_poly.type
_entity_poly.pdbx_seq_one_letter_code
_entity_poly.pdbx_strand_id
1 'polypeptide(L)'
;NFVITVVVFVGVPYVNAVIRYAGVSSAHSEPAPVSAPTSGDVTLELCQTETPSFQLKKDCLRQYFYYRGFPLHPSLMGELVTSLADSGHQVISLNLEGSANSNRYCCDGDYTARETSDGKLLVRLNFFRDYPEESDETFCPRCVFQYAYEGATDDGLLVVRTWTGYGGSGIFSRLLILRMGEMTIVERKNGKSGKLEETGKELTLNTVARVFLGDRTKHSIQVVGTQIYVDGEGLLSGPLPLSNQEPETTAEAGTT
;
A
#
# COMPACT_ATOMS: atom_id res chain seq x y z
N ASN A 1 47.98 -14.29 -15.15
CA ASN A 1 47.01 -15.16 -15.83
C ASN A 1 45.61 -14.61 -15.63
N PHE A 2 45.17 -13.76 -16.55
CA PHE A 2 43.77 -13.32 -16.63
C PHE A 2 43.22 -13.82 -17.96
N VAL A 3 42.15 -14.60 -17.89
CA VAL A 3 41.38 -15.07 -19.04
C VAL A 3 40.18 -14.14 -19.16
N ILE A 4 40.10 -13.41 -20.27
CA ILE A 4 38.94 -12.63 -20.67
C ILE A 4 38.10 -13.52 -21.58
N THR A 5 36.90 -13.87 -21.14
CA THR A 5 35.92 -14.54 -22.00
C THR A 5 35.01 -13.48 -22.61
N VAL A 6 35.15 -13.27 -23.91
CA VAL A 6 34.23 -12.49 -24.75
C VAL A 6 33.10 -13.42 -25.19
N VAL A 7 31.85 -13.03 -24.93
CA VAL A 7 30.68 -13.71 -25.50
C VAL A 7 30.06 -12.82 -26.57
N VAL A 8 30.07 -13.31 -27.80
CA VAL A 8 29.48 -12.69 -28.99
C VAL A 8 28.03 -13.14 -29.12
N PHE A 9 27.10 -12.20 -29.27
CA PHE A 9 25.70 -12.51 -29.59
C PHE A 9 25.54 -12.74 -31.10
N VAL A 10 25.09 -13.94 -31.47
CA VAL A 10 24.64 -14.29 -32.83
C VAL A 10 23.11 -14.37 -32.81
N GLY A 11 22.45 -13.52 -33.60
CA GLY A 11 21.00 -13.42 -33.68
C GLY A 11 20.35 -14.60 -34.43
N VAL A 12 19.10 -14.90 -34.10
CA VAL A 12 18.21 -15.87 -34.77
C VAL A 12 16.76 -15.32 -34.69
N PRO A 13 15.88 -15.57 -35.70
CA PRO A 13 14.94 -14.57 -36.21
C PRO A 13 13.50 -14.68 -35.70
N TYR A 14 12.71 -13.65 -36.05
CA TYR A 14 11.26 -13.57 -35.97
C TYR A 14 10.56 -14.82 -36.54
N VAL A 15 9.59 -15.36 -35.77
CA VAL A 15 8.59 -16.30 -36.28
C VAL A 15 7.22 -15.62 -36.23
N ASN A 16 6.64 -15.39 -37.41
CA ASN A 16 5.24 -15.01 -37.56
C ASN A 16 4.36 -16.25 -37.34
N ALA A 17 3.53 -16.25 -36.30
CA ALA A 17 2.46 -17.23 -36.15
C ALA A 17 1.16 -16.68 -36.75
N VAL A 18 0.72 -17.30 -37.85
CA VAL A 18 -0.62 -17.12 -38.45
C VAL A 18 -1.57 -18.08 -37.75
N ILE A 19 -2.52 -17.55 -36.98
CA ILE A 19 -3.62 -18.36 -36.41
C ILE A 19 -4.79 -18.32 -37.40
N ARG A 20 -5.14 -19.47 -37.96
CA ARG A 20 -6.34 -19.69 -38.79
C ARG A 20 -7.53 -19.96 -37.88
N TYR A 21 -8.62 -19.22 -38.07
CA TYR A 21 -9.91 -19.54 -37.47
C TYR A 21 -10.57 -20.69 -38.25
N ALA A 22 -10.82 -21.81 -37.56
CA ALA A 22 -11.76 -22.83 -38.02
C ALA A 22 -13.12 -22.53 -37.38
N GLY A 23 -14.13 -22.22 -38.20
CA GLY A 23 -15.50 -22.08 -37.73
C GLY A 23 -16.17 -23.44 -37.55
N VAL A 24 -16.91 -23.63 -36.45
CA VAL A 24 -17.93 -24.68 -36.33
C VAL A 24 -19.12 -24.18 -35.49
N SER A 25 -20.29 -24.24 -36.13
CA SER A 25 -21.68 -24.47 -35.70
C SER A 25 -22.13 -24.12 -34.28
N SER A 26 -23.27 -23.40 -34.21
CA SER A 26 -24.09 -23.24 -33.03
C SER A 26 -24.73 -24.56 -32.58
N ALA A 27 -24.65 -24.84 -31.27
CA ALA A 27 -25.55 -25.74 -30.57
C ALA A 27 -25.65 -25.24 -29.12
N HIS A 28 -26.88 -24.99 -28.65
CA HIS A 28 -27.19 -24.76 -27.25
C HIS A 28 -26.84 -26.00 -26.42
N SER A 29 -26.01 -25.82 -25.39
CA SER A 29 -25.86 -26.77 -24.29
C SER A 29 -25.82 -25.98 -22.98
N GLU A 30 -26.67 -26.36 -22.04
CA GLU A 30 -26.73 -25.81 -20.68
C GLU A 30 -25.34 -25.77 -20.02
N PRO A 31 -25.00 -24.72 -19.25
CA PRO A 31 -23.75 -24.69 -18.52
C PRO A 31 -23.76 -25.75 -17.42
N ALA A 32 -22.67 -26.54 -17.37
CA ALA A 32 -22.36 -27.51 -16.34
C ALA A 32 -22.38 -26.89 -14.93
N PRO A 33 -22.65 -27.68 -13.87
CA PRO A 33 -22.77 -27.17 -12.52
C PRO A 33 -21.48 -26.49 -12.08
N VAL A 34 -21.63 -25.27 -11.55
CA VAL A 34 -20.56 -24.43 -11.05
C VAL A 34 -19.80 -25.17 -9.94
N SER A 35 -18.56 -25.56 -10.25
CA SER A 35 -17.59 -26.04 -9.28
C SER A 35 -17.30 -24.95 -8.25
N ALA A 36 -17.29 -25.32 -6.96
CA ALA A 36 -17.05 -24.41 -5.85
C ALA A 36 -15.72 -23.63 -5.97
N PRO A 37 -15.67 -22.36 -5.52
CA PRO A 37 -14.49 -21.51 -5.69
C PRO A 37 -13.34 -21.94 -4.78
N THR A 38 -12.18 -22.15 -5.39
CA THR A 38 -10.88 -22.29 -4.73
C THR A 38 -10.39 -20.93 -4.23
N SER A 39 -10.16 -20.78 -2.92
CA SER A 39 -9.29 -19.76 -2.30
C SER A 39 -9.60 -18.27 -2.61
N GLY A 40 -10.71 -17.75 -2.06
CA GLY A 40 -10.67 -16.52 -1.26
C GLY A 40 -10.76 -15.13 -1.92
N ASP A 41 -11.68 -14.91 -2.87
CA ASP A 41 -12.03 -13.53 -3.26
C ASP A 41 -12.72 -12.81 -2.09
N VAL A 42 -12.04 -11.85 -1.45
CA VAL A 42 -12.69 -10.93 -0.51
C VAL A 42 -13.46 -9.90 -1.33
N THR A 43 -14.75 -9.74 -1.06
CA THR A 43 -15.56 -8.68 -1.68
C THR A 43 -15.49 -7.41 -0.85
N LEU A 44 -15.74 -6.25 -1.47
CA LEU A 44 -15.85 -4.98 -0.74
C LEU A 44 -16.95 -5.02 0.35
N GLU A 45 -18.03 -5.78 0.12
CA GLU A 45 -19.09 -5.98 1.11
C GLU A 45 -18.57 -6.69 2.37
N LEU A 46 -17.72 -7.71 2.22
CA LEU A 46 -17.10 -8.38 3.37
C LEU A 46 -16.25 -7.41 4.19
N CYS A 47 -15.61 -6.43 3.55
CA CYS A 47 -14.81 -5.42 4.22
C CYS A 47 -15.62 -4.43 5.08
N GLN A 48 -16.94 -4.38 4.91
CA GLN A 48 -17.87 -3.54 5.67
C GLN A 48 -18.47 -4.23 6.90
N THR A 49 -18.09 -5.49 7.17
CA THR A 49 -18.56 -6.22 8.35
C THR A 49 -18.23 -5.45 9.65
N GLU A 50 -19.18 -5.37 10.59
CA GLU A 50 -19.02 -4.59 11.83
C GLU A 50 -17.88 -5.09 12.74
N THR A 51 -17.69 -6.40 12.81
CA THR A 51 -16.69 -7.07 13.66
C THR A 51 -15.79 -7.99 12.82
N PRO A 52 -15.00 -7.43 11.88
CA PRO A 52 -14.22 -8.25 10.96
C PRO A 52 -13.10 -8.95 11.74
N SER A 53 -12.86 -10.22 11.39
CA SER A 53 -11.72 -10.95 11.94
C SER A 53 -10.41 -10.23 11.61
N PHE A 54 -9.37 -10.47 12.40
CA PHE A 54 -8.06 -9.85 12.17
C PHE A 54 -7.53 -10.17 10.76
N GLN A 55 -7.74 -11.40 10.28
CA GLN A 55 -7.36 -11.81 8.95
C GLN A 55 -8.15 -11.06 7.86
N LEU A 56 -9.47 -10.94 8.03
CA LEU A 56 -10.31 -10.19 7.08
C LEU A 56 -9.88 -8.72 6.96
N LYS A 57 -9.49 -8.07 8.07
CA LYS A 57 -8.93 -6.71 8.05
C LYS A 57 -7.69 -6.63 7.16
N LYS A 58 -6.77 -7.60 7.28
CA LYS A 58 -5.54 -7.67 6.46
C LYS A 58 -5.85 -7.92 5.00
N ASP A 59 -6.78 -8.81 4.71
CA ASP A 59 -7.15 -9.15 3.33
C ASP A 59 -7.81 -7.95 2.63
N CYS A 60 -8.69 -7.22 3.32
CA CYS A 60 -9.29 -5.98 2.83
C CYS A 60 -8.26 -4.88 2.53
N LEU A 61 -7.28 -4.70 3.42
CA LEU A 61 -6.18 -3.76 3.18
C LEU A 61 -5.31 -4.19 2.00
N ARG A 62 -5.01 -5.49 1.90
CA ARG A 62 -4.20 -6.03 0.81
C ARG A 62 -4.90 -5.91 -0.54
N GLN A 63 -6.19 -6.16 -0.60
CA GLN A 63 -6.92 -6.19 -1.87
C GLN A 63 -7.37 -4.80 -2.31
N TYR A 64 -7.85 -3.98 -1.37
CA TYR A 64 -8.50 -2.71 -1.69
C TYR A 64 -7.83 -1.50 -1.05
N PHE A 65 -6.90 -1.70 -0.10
CA PHE A 65 -6.38 -0.65 0.77
C PHE A 65 -7.47 0.04 1.60
N TYR A 66 -8.46 -0.77 2.01
CA TYR A 66 -9.62 -0.34 2.78
C TYR A 66 -9.53 -0.85 4.22
N TYR A 67 -10.08 -0.07 5.14
CA TYR A 67 -10.29 -0.48 6.52
C TYR A 67 -11.74 -0.21 6.92
N ARG A 68 -12.43 -1.25 7.40
CA ARG A 68 -13.86 -1.22 7.74
C ARG A 68 -14.74 -0.65 6.61
N GLY A 69 -14.41 -1.02 5.37
CA GLY A 69 -15.23 -0.71 4.21
C GLY A 69 -14.96 0.64 3.54
N PHE A 70 -14.05 1.44 4.09
CA PHE A 70 -13.69 2.75 3.55
C PHE A 70 -12.20 2.79 3.18
N PRO A 71 -11.81 3.57 2.16
CA PRO A 71 -10.41 3.86 1.93
C PRO A 71 -9.81 4.57 3.15
N LEU A 72 -8.51 4.37 3.39
CA LEU A 72 -7.83 5.01 4.50
C LEU A 72 -7.88 6.54 4.38
N HIS A 73 -8.08 7.23 5.51
CA HIS A 73 -8.10 8.68 5.53
C HIS A 73 -6.77 9.26 5.00
N PRO A 74 -6.77 10.21 4.05
CA PRO A 74 -5.51 10.69 3.45
C PRO A 74 -4.55 11.33 4.45
N SER A 75 -5.04 12.05 5.48
CA SER A 75 -4.17 12.61 6.53
C SER A 75 -3.40 11.52 7.28
N LEU A 76 -3.99 10.34 7.50
CA LEU A 76 -3.32 9.22 8.15
C LEU A 76 -2.11 8.78 7.32
N MET A 77 -2.30 8.65 6.00
CA MET A 77 -1.21 8.35 5.06
C MET A 77 -0.19 9.48 4.97
N GLY A 78 -0.64 10.72 5.14
CA GLY A 78 0.20 11.91 5.20
C GLY A 78 1.21 11.86 6.34
N GLU A 79 0.89 11.25 7.49
CA GLU A 79 1.83 11.12 8.61
C GLU A 79 3.10 10.33 8.25
N LEU A 80 3.00 9.36 7.32
CA LEU A 80 4.15 8.57 6.84
C LEU A 80 5.03 9.34 5.85
N VAL A 81 4.56 10.50 5.40
CA VAL A 81 5.26 11.39 4.47
C VAL A 81 5.77 12.61 5.24
N THR A 82 7.09 12.73 5.34
CA THR A 82 7.70 13.93 5.93
C THR A 82 7.63 15.11 4.97
N SER A 83 7.66 16.33 5.52
CA SER A 83 7.85 17.55 4.74
C SER A 83 9.10 17.44 3.86
N LEU A 84 9.14 18.19 2.76
CA LEU A 84 10.32 18.24 1.87
C LEU A 84 11.55 18.83 2.56
N ALA A 85 11.35 19.69 3.55
CA ALA A 85 12.43 20.25 4.35
C ALA A 85 13.08 19.21 5.27
N ASP A 86 12.41 18.09 5.48
CA ASP A 86 12.82 17.04 6.40
C ASP A 86 13.37 15.83 5.64
N SER A 87 14.45 15.26 6.18
CA SER A 87 15.01 13.99 5.71
C SER A 87 14.77 12.86 6.71
N GLY A 88 14.92 11.62 6.24
CA GLY A 88 14.77 10.43 7.08
C GLY A 88 13.31 10.01 7.32
N HIS A 89 13.16 8.84 7.94
CA HIS A 89 11.86 8.29 8.30
C HIS A 89 11.51 8.70 9.73
N GLN A 90 10.77 9.80 9.89
CA GLN A 90 10.40 10.31 11.22
C GLN A 90 9.24 9.50 11.83
N VAL A 91 8.21 9.21 11.02
CA VAL A 91 7.13 8.29 11.38
C VAL A 91 7.27 7.06 10.51
N ILE A 92 7.47 5.90 11.15
CA ILE A 92 7.70 4.62 10.47
C ILE A 92 6.59 3.60 10.71
N SER A 93 5.72 3.85 11.68
CA SER A 93 4.63 2.95 12.03
C SER A 93 3.41 3.76 12.45
N LEU A 94 2.24 3.33 11.98
CA LEU A 94 0.96 3.85 12.41
C LEU A 94 0.13 2.71 12.97
N ASN A 95 -0.46 2.93 14.13
CA ASN A 95 -1.52 2.09 14.62
C ASN A 95 -2.79 2.37 13.81
N LEU A 96 -3.12 1.49 12.87
CA LEU A 96 -4.25 1.70 11.98
C LEU A 96 -5.57 1.53 12.72
N GLU A 97 -5.68 0.53 13.59
CA GLU A 97 -6.94 0.26 14.30
C GLU A 97 -7.28 1.34 15.32
N GLY A 98 -6.30 1.83 16.08
CA GLY A 98 -6.48 2.95 17.00
C GLY A 98 -6.63 4.32 16.32
N SER A 99 -6.20 4.46 15.06
CA SER A 99 -6.26 5.75 14.35
C SER A 99 -7.47 5.88 13.43
N ALA A 100 -7.81 4.81 12.70
CA ALA A 100 -8.93 4.82 11.77
C ALA A 100 -10.23 5.08 12.52
N ASN A 101 -11.01 6.05 12.05
CA ASN A 101 -12.25 6.50 12.68
C ASN A 101 -12.07 7.14 14.08
N SER A 102 -10.86 7.55 14.46
CA SER A 102 -10.66 8.48 15.57
C SER A 102 -11.10 9.90 15.17
N ASN A 103 -11.39 10.78 16.13
CA ASN A 103 -11.73 12.19 15.85
C ASN A 103 -10.71 12.93 14.95
N ARG A 104 -9.48 12.43 14.86
CA ARG A 104 -8.43 12.97 14.00
C ARG A 104 -8.55 12.51 12.53
N TYR A 105 -9.19 11.36 12.29
CA TYR A 105 -9.23 10.64 11.01
C TYR A 105 -10.57 9.91 10.75
N CYS A 106 -11.73 10.52 11.08
CA CYS A 106 -13.03 9.86 11.00
C CYS A 106 -14.06 10.49 10.08
N CYS A 107 -13.97 11.79 9.78
CA CYS A 107 -15.17 12.52 9.38
C CYS A 107 -15.51 12.26 7.90
N ASP A 108 -16.77 11.87 7.68
CA ASP A 108 -17.33 11.74 6.35
C ASP A 108 -17.32 13.09 5.64
N GLY A 109 -16.80 13.12 4.42
CA GLY A 109 -16.74 14.32 3.59
C GLY A 109 -15.44 15.13 3.71
N ASP A 110 -14.51 14.74 4.58
CA ASP A 110 -13.17 15.36 4.70
C ASP A 110 -12.37 15.17 3.40
N TYR A 111 -12.51 13.99 2.78
CA TYR A 111 -11.82 13.63 1.56
C TYR A 111 -12.81 13.29 0.43
N THR A 112 -12.28 13.26 -0.78
CA THR A 112 -12.97 12.81 -1.99
C THR A 112 -12.28 11.56 -2.52
N ALA A 113 -13.04 10.62 -3.06
CA ALA A 113 -12.51 9.46 -3.75
C ALA A 113 -13.10 9.40 -5.16
N ARG A 114 -12.27 9.11 -6.16
CA ARG A 114 -12.72 8.92 -7.53
C ARG A 114 -11.89 7.85 -8.22
N GLU A 115 -12.51 7.14 -9.15
CA GLU A 115 -11.79 6.22 -10.02
C GLU A 115 -10.97 7.01 -11.06
N THR A 116 -9.78 6.51 -11.36
CA THR A 116 -8.92 6.99 -12.44
C THR A 116 -9.19 6.23 -13.73
N SER A 117 -8.67 6.71 -14.85
CA SER A 117 -8.86 6.06 -16.16
C SER A 117 -8.27 4.65 -16.25
N ASP A 118 -7.33 4.32 -15.35
CA ASP A 118 -6.73 3.00 -15.19
C ASP A 118 -7.41 2.14 -14.11
N GLY A 119 -8.60 2.54 -13.65
CA GLY A 119 -9.44 1.75 -12.72
C GLY A 119 -9.00 1.81 -11.25
N LYS A 120 -8.06 2.69 -10.90
CA LYS A 120 -7.56 2.82 -9.52
C LYS A 120 -8.36 3.87 -8.76
N LEU A 121 -8.47 3.69 -7.44
CA LEU A 121 -9.07 4.70 -6.59
C LEU A 121 -8.03 5.77 -6.23
N LEU A 122 -8.29 7.01 -6.63
CA LEU A 122 -7.56 8.18 -6.17
C LEU A 122 -8.31 8.82 -5.01
N VAL A 123 -7.69 8.86 -3.84
CA VAL A 123 -8.25 9.40 -2.61
C VAL A 123 -7.54 10.72 -2.29
N ARG A 124 -8.31 11.80 -2.11
CA ARG A 124 -7.79 13.16 -2.07
C ARG A 124 -8.40 13.96 -0.92
N LEU A 125 -7.52 14.58 -0.14
CA LEU A 125 -7.81 15.58 0.86
C LEU A 125 -7.30 16.94 0.40
N ASN A 126 -8.14 17.97 0.45
CA ASN A 126 -7.70 19.36 0.33
C ASN A 126 -7.47 19.89 1.74
N PHE A 127 -6.27 20.38 2.02
CA PHE A 127 -6.01 20.98 3.33
C PHE A 127 -6.81 22.28 3.46
N PHE A 128 -7.39 22.53 4.65
CA PHE A 128 -8.07 23.78 5.04
C PHE A 128 -9.45 24.06 4.44
N ARG A 129 -10.27 23.03 4.14
CA ARG A 129 -11.67 23.26 3.76
C ARG A 129 -12.57 23.76 4.91
N ASP A 130 -12.13 23.60 6.17
CA ASP A 130 -12.95 23.90 7.36
C ASP A 130 -12.65 25.24 8.05
N TYR A 131 -11.75 26.07 7.52
CA TYR A 131 -11.59 27.42 8.05
C TYR A 131 -12.55 28.38 7.32
N PRO A 132 -13.52 28.98 8.02
CA PRO A 132 -14.40 29.97 7.42
C PRO A 132 -13.58 31.13 6.86
N GLU A 133 -14.05 31.64 5.72
CA GLU A 133 -13.46 32.59 4.76
C GLU A 133 -13.03 33.97 5.34
N GLU A 134 -12.80 34.11 6.65
CA GLU A 134 -12.56 35.42 7.28
C GLU A 134 -11.08 35.85 7.34
N SER A 135 -10.14 35.07 6.78
CA SER A 135 -8.80 35.59 6.51
C SER A 135 -8.27 35.05 5.19
N ASP A 136 -8.12 35.95 4.21
CA ASP A 136 -7.55 35.73 2.87
C ASP A 136 -6.11 35.17 2.87
N GLU A 137 -5.48 34.97 4.04
CA GLU A 137 -4.07 34.57 4.17
C GLU A 137 -3.85 33.09 4.54
N THR A 138 -4.88 32.34 4.95
CA THR A 138 -4.75 30.91 5.33
C THR A 138 -5.37 29.94 4.34
N PHE A 139 -6.07 30.43 3.31
CA PHE A 139 -6.62 29.59 2.27
C PHE A 139 -5.51 29.13 1.31
N CYS A 140 -5.18 27.85 1.37
CA CYS A 140 -4.26 27.23 0.44
C CYS A 140 -5.04 26.38 -0.58
N PRO A 141 -5.60 26.98 -1.65
CA PRO A 141 -6.47 26.27 -2.61
C PRO A 141 -5.77 25.12 -3.34
N ARG A 142 -4.43 25.12 -3.34
CA ARG A 142 -3.58 24.10 -3.95
C ARG A 142 -2.89 23.19 -2.92
N CYS A 143 -3.17 23.36 -1.62
CA CYS A 143 -2.69 22.44 -0.62
C CYS A 143 -3.53 21.17 -0.69
N VAL A 144 -2.89 20.10 -1.14
CA VAL A 144 -3.56 18.82 -1.36
C VAL A 144 -2.64 17.71 -0.90
N PHE A 145 -3.22 16.70 -0.27
CA PHE A 145 -2.62 15.39 -0.14
C PHE A 145 -3.53 14.37 -0.81
N GLN A 146 -2.97 13.55 -1.66
CA GLN A 146 -3.71 12.48 -2.30
C GLN A 146 -2.85 11.24 -2.44
N TYR A 147 -3.51 10.09 -2.53
CA TYR A 147 -2.84 8.83 -2.76
C TYR A 147 -3.66 7.92 -3.68
N ALA A 148 -2.97 6.96 -4.29
CA ALA A 148 -3.56 5.85 -5.02
C ALA A 148 -2.87 4.56 -4.58
N TYR A 149 -3.65 3.51 -4.40
CA TYR A 149 -3.12 2.18 -4.13
C TYR A 149 -2.69 1.52 -5.44
N GLU A 150 -1.44 1.10 -5.51
CA GLU A 150 -0.84 0.52 -6.71
C GLU A 150 -0.87 -1.02 -6.70
N GLY A 151 -1.19 -1.62 -5.54
CA GLY A 151 -1.32 -3.06 -5.35
C GLY A 151 -0.46 -3.61 -4.20
N ALA A 152 -0.53 -4.92 -4.01
CA ALA A 152 0.28 -5.64 -3.04
C ALA A 152 1.18 -6.66 -3.73
N THR A 153 2.39 -6.82 -3.21
CA THR A 153 3.26 -7.94 -3.58
C THR A 153 2.77 -9.25 -2.96
N ASP A 154 3.21 -10.39 -3.50
CA ASP A 154 2.88 -11.71 -2.98
C ASP A 154 3.31 -11.90 -1.52
N ASP A 155 4.46 -11.31 -1.14
CA ASP A 155 5.00 -11.31 0.22
C ASP A 155 4.39 -10.24 1.14
N GLY A 156 3.36 -9.52 0.68
CA GLY A 156 2.52 -8.68 1.52
C GLY A 156 3.00 -7.25 1.73
N LEU A 157 3.85 -6.73 0.84
CA LEU A 157 4.16 -5.31 0.78
C LEU A 157 3.03 -4.57 0.07
N LEU A 158 2.50 -3.52 0.70
CA LEU A 158 1.50 -2.64 0.12
C LEU A 158 2.21 -1.48 -0.57
N VAL A 159 1.86 -1.21 -1.82
CA VAL A 159 2.47 -0.15 -2.64
C VAL A 159 1.49 0.99 -2.79
N VAL A 160 1.83 2.16 -2.27
CA VAL A 160 0.95 3.34 -2.27
C VAL A 160 1.69 4.50 -2.89
N ARG A 161 1.16 5.06 -3.96
CA ARG A 161 1.66 6.31 -4.52
C ARG A 161 0.99 7.48 -3.85
N THR A 162 1.78 8.47 -3.46
CA THR A 162 1.27 9.72 -2.87
C THR A 162 1.69 10.92 -3.70
N TRP A 163 0.92 12.00 -3.54
CA TRP A 163 1.24 13.34 -4.06
C TRP A 163 0.90 14.38 -3.01
N THR A 164 1.81 15.31 -2.80
CA THR A 164 1.61 16.44 -1.89
C THR A 164 1.86 17.76 -2.61
N GLY A 165 0.89 18.67 -2.55
CA GLY A 165 1.03 20.07 -2.92
C GLY A 165 0.91 20.95 -1.68
N TYR A 166 1.73 22.00 -1.60
CA TYR A 166 1.80 22.92 -0.46
C TYR A 166 1.45 24.37 -0.88
N GLY A 167 0.52 24.55 -1.83
CA GLY A 167 0.08 25.88 -2.27
C GLY A 167 0.92 26.51 -3.39
N GLY A 168 2.21 26.16 -3.46
CA GLY A 168 3.13 26.58 -4.52
C GLY A 168 2.88 25.89 -5.88
N SER A 169 3.91 25.88 -6.73
CA SER A 169 3.86 25.27 -8.07
C SER A 169 4.20 23.77 -8.10
N GLY A 170 4.84 23.25 -7.04
CA GLY A 170 5.28 21.86 -6.97
C GLY A 170 4.20 20.91 -6.49
N ILE A 171 4.13 19.73 -7.12
CA ILE A 171 3.35 18.58 -6.66
C ILE A 171 4.31 17.39 -6.59
N PHE A 172 4.69 17.04 -5.38
CA PHE A 172 5.76 16.09 -5.13
C PHE A 172 5.19 14.69 -4.94
N SER A 173 5.63 13.75 -5.77
CA SER A 173 5.17 12.37 -5.72
C SER A 173 6.16 11.48 -4.98
N ARG A 174 5.64 10.50 -4.24
CA ARG A 174 6.43 9.46 -3.58
C ARG A 174 5.75 8.10 -3.75
N LEU A 175 6.57 7.05 -3.71
CA LEU A 175 6.11 5.69 -3.56
C LEU A 175 6.37 5.26 -2.11
N LEU A 176 5.32 4.92 -1.38
CA LEU A 176 5.38 4.32 -0.06
C LEU A 176 5.28 2.81 -0.21
N ILE A 177 6.26 2.10 0.34
CA ILE A 177 6.25 0.65 0.47
C ILE A 177 5.98 0.34 1.93
N LEU A 178 4.83 -0.27 2.20
CA LEU A 178 4.33 -0.49 3.55
C LEU A 178 4.19 -1.98 3.84
N ARG A 179 4.20 -2.33 5.11
CA ARG A 179 3.96 -3.69 5.59
C ARG A 179 2.97 -3.67 6.75
N MET A 180 1.96 -4.53 6.67
CA MET A 180 1.04 -4.76 7.78
C MET A 180 1.77 -5.45 8.92
N GLY A 181 1.59 -4.95 10.14
CA GLY A 181 2.12 -5.54 11.36
C GLY A 181 1.05 -5.71 12.43
N GLU A 182 1.45 -6.31 13.53
CA GLU A 182 0.64 -6.44 14.74
C GLU A 182 1.39 -5.78 15.88
N MET A 183 0.68 -5.06 16.73
CA MET A 183 1.23 -4.51 17.96
C MET A 183 0.33 -4.85 19.13
N THR A 184 0.93 -5.36 20.21
CA THR A 184 0.23 -5.52 21.48
C THR A 184 0.11 -4.15 22.15
N ILE A 185 -1.12 -3.78 22.50
CA ILE A 185 -1.43 -2.57 23.23
C ILE A 185 -1.53 -2.91 24.72
N VAL A 186 -0.90 -2.07 25.53
CA VAL A 186 -0.86 -2.24 26.97
C VAL A 186 -1.25 -0.92 27.61
N GLU A 187 -2.32 -0.93 28.40
CA GLU A 187 -2.84 0.27 29.05
C GLU A 187 -3.07 0.03 30.54
N ARG A 188 -3.33 1.11 31.28
CA ARG A 188 -3.79 1.00 32.67
C ARG A 188 -5.30 0.86 32.69
N LYS A 189 -5.78 -0.22 33.32
CA LYS A 189 -7.19 -0.35 33.68
C LYS A 189 -7.59 0.82 34.60
N ASN A 190 -8.58 1.61 34.18
CA ASN A 190 -9.17 2.74 34.92
C ASN A 190 -8.30 4.00 35.14
N GLY A 191 -7.20 4.18 34.39
CA GLY A 191 -6.58 5.49 34.13
C GLY A 191 -5.95 6.26 35.31
N LYS A 192 -5.96 5.76 36.55
CA LYS A 192 -5.53 6.57 37.73
C LYS A 192 -4.41 5.94 38.57
N SER A 193 -4.31 4.62 38.61
CA SER A 193 -3.20 3.87 39.25
C SER A 193 -3.34 2.38 38.94
N GLY A 194 -2.23 1.63 38.93
CA GLY A 194 -2.25 0.18 38.71
C GLY A 194 -1.17 -0.33 37.75
N LYS A 195 -1.16 -1.65 37.54
CA LYS A 195 -0.28 -2.31 36.57
C LYS A 195 -0.77 -2.03 35.15
N LEU A 196 0.19 -2.02 34.23
CA LEU A 196 -0.06 -2.07 32.81
C LEU A 196 -0.55 -3.49 32.46
N GLU A 197 -1.66 -3.57 31.75
CA GLU A 197 -2.29 -4.82 31.32
C GLU A 197 -2.46 -4.81 29.80
N GLU A 198 -2.23 -5.96 29.16
CA GLU A 198 -2.49 -6.14 27.74
C GLU A 198 -3.99 -5.96 27.47
N THR A 199 -4.32 -4.97 26.64
CA THR A 199 -5.71 -4.65 26.27
C THR A 199 -6.12 -5.28 24.95
N GLY A 200 -5.15 -5.63 24.11
CA GLY A 200 -5.40 -6.35 22.86
C GLY A 200 -4.24 -6.24 21.88
N LYS A 201 -4.48 -6.77 20.68
CA LYS A 201 -3.60 -6.62 19.53
C LYS A 201 -4.25 -5.73 18.49
N GLU A 202 -3.49 -4.80 17.95
CA GLU A 202 -3.95 -3.85 16.95
C GLU A 202 -3.11 -3.93 15.68
N LEU A 203 -3.78 -3.69 14.55
CA LEU A 203 -3.18 -3.72 13.23
C LEU A 203 -2.35 -2.45 12.98
N THR A 204 -1.12 -2.61 12.52
CA THR A 204 -0.22 -1.49 12.20
C THR A 204 0.14 -1.44 10.73
N LEU A 205 0.46 -0.25 10.24
CA LEU A 205 1.08 -0.02 8.92
C LEU A 205 2.48 0.51 9.12
N ASN A 206 3.48 -0.23 8.65
CA ASN A 206 4.89 0.07 8.86
C ASN A 206 5.54 0.46 7.53
N THR A 207 6.24 1.59 7.50
CA THR A 207 7.02 2.02 6.34
C THR A 207 8.26 1.15 6.21
N VAL A 208 8.36 0.44 5.09
CA VAL A 208 9.55 -0.34 4.71
C VAL A 208 10.48 0.50 3.84
N ALA A 209 9.93 1.21 2.86
CA ALA A 209 10.69 2.11 2.01
C ALA A 209 9.85 3.29 1.56
N ARG A 210 10.54 4.37 1.20
CA ARG A 210 9.95 5.57 0.62
C ARG A 210 10.82 6.05 -0.51
N VAL A 211 10.28 6.07 -1.72
CA VAL A 211 11.00 6.50 -2.92
C VAL A 211 10.44 7.82 -3.39
N PHE A 212 11.31 8.80 -3.60
CA PHE A 212 10.94 10.08 -4.16
C PHE A 212 10.82 9.96 -5.69
N LEU A 213 9.66 10.36 -6.23
CA LEU A 213 9.33 10.28 -7.66
C LEU A 213 9.37 11.66 -8.34
N GLY A 214 9.90 12.69 -7.67
CA GLY A 214 10.03 14.02 -8.28
C GLY A 214 8.77 14.90 -8.22
N ASP A 215 8.85 16.03 -8.91
CA ASP A 215 7.81 17.04 -9.03
C ASP A 215 7.04 16.87 -10.36
N ARG A 216 5.74 16.53 -10.28
CA ARG A 216 4.82 16.37 -11.43
C ARG A 216 5.27 15.37 -12.50
N THR A 217 6.31 14.57 -12.23
CA THR A 217 6.78 13.53 -13.14
C THR A 217 5.78 12.38 -13.21
N LYS A 218 5.48 11.95 -14.44
CA LYS A 218 4.68 10.75 -14.67
C LYS A 218 5.60 9.54 -14.59
N HIS A 219 5.16 8.55 -13.84
CA HIS A 219 5.83 7.28 -13.66
C HIS A 219 4.79 6.18 -13.85
N SER A 220 5.17 5.12 -14.55
CA SER A 220 4.43 3.87 -14.58
C SER A 220 4.86 3.00 -13.40
N ILE A 221 3.90 2.48 -12.65
CA ILE A 221 4.15 1.62 -11.49
C ILE A 221 3.42 0.31 -11.70
N GLN A 222 4.13 -0.79 -11.50
CA GLN A 222 3.58 -2.14 -11.63
C GLN A 222 4.05 -2.99 -10.47
N VAL A 223 3.14 -3.80 -9.94
CA VAL A 223 3.44 -4.80 -8.91
C VAL A 223 3.21 -6.17 -9.54
N VAL A 224 4.27 -6.99 -9.61
CA VAL A 224 4.23 -8.32 -10.26
C VAL A 224 4.91 -9.32 -9.35
N GLY A 225 4.12 -10.23 -8.79
CA GLY A 225 4.59 -11.20 -7.80
C GLY A 225 5.21 -10.48 -6.59
N THR A 226 6.49 -10.74 -6.31
CA THR A 226 7.24 -10.08 -5.23
C THR A 226 7.99 -8.81 -5.65
N GLN A 227 7.80 -8.35 -6.88
CA GLN A 227 8.58 -7.26 -7.47
C GLN A 227 7.75 -6.00 -7.71
N ILE A 228 8.41 -4.85 -7.54
CA ILE A 228 7.83 -3.52 -7.78
C ILE A 228 8.66 -2.86 -8.87
N TYR A 229 8.01 -2.42 -9.93
CA TYR A 229 8.64 -1.76 -11.06
C TYR A 229 8.24 -0.28 -11.13
N VAL A 230 9.22 0.58 -11.39
CA VAL A 230 9.01 1.99 -11.73
C VAL A 230 9.63 2.22 -13.11
N ASP A 231 8.80 2.61 -14.08
CA ASP A 231 9.22 2.80 -15.49
C ASP A 231 9.90 1.59 -16.12
N GLY A 232 9.47 0.40 -15.71
CA GLY A 232 10.00 -0.88 -16.18
C GLY A 232 11.28 -1.33 -15.45
N GLU A 233 11.83 -0.50 -14.58
CA GLU A 233 13.01 -0.84 -13.76
C GLU A 233 12.58 -1.40 -12.41
N GLY A 234 13.16 -2.53 -12.01
CA GLY A 234 12.89 -3.17 -10.72
C GLY A 234 13.46 -2.35 -9.57
N LEU A 235 12.59 -1.94 -8.64
CA LEU A 235 12.93 -1.06 -7.52
C LEU A 235 13.60 -1.81 -6.36
N LEU A 236 13.27 -3.08 -6.18
CA LEU A 236 13.81 -3.95 -5.15
C LEU A 236 14.36 -5.22 -5.81
N SER A 237 15.55 -5.64 -5.42
CA SER A 237 16.14 -6.91 -5.87
C SER A 237 16.28 -7.83 -4.67
N GLY A 238 15.34 -8.77 -4.52
CA GLY A 238 15.36 -9.81 -3.50
C GLY A 238 14.37 -9.60 -2.36
N PRO A 239 14.14 -10.64 -1.53
CA PRO A 239 13.24 -10.54 -0.39
C PRO A 239 13.78 -9.50 0.60
N LEU A 240 12.93 -8.52 0.97
CA LEU A 240 13.25 -7.61 2.06
C LEU A 240 13.33 -8.41 3.36
N PRO A 241 14.31 -8.12 4.24
CA PRO A 241 14.46 -8.85 5.48
C PRO A 241 13.16 -8.77 6.30
N LEU A 242 12.65 -9.94 6.68
CA LEU A 242 11.55 -10.05 7.62
C LEU A 242 12.04 -9.49 8.95
N SER A 243 11.39 -8.43 9.44
CA SER A 243 11.81 -7.68 10.65
C SER A 243 11.84 -8.51 11.95
N ASN A 244 11.55 -9.81 11.93
CA ASN A 244 11.45 -10.66 13.12
C ASN A 244 12.16 -12.02 12.98
N GLN A 245 13.29 -12.10 12.27
CA GLN A 245 14.21 -13.22 12.50
C GLN A 245 15.17 -12.80 13.62
N GLU A 246 14.97 -13.37 14.82
CA GLU A 246 16.03 -13.45 15.82
C GLU A 246 17.30 -13.98 15.12
N PRO A 247 18.48 -13.45 15.42
CA PRO A 247 19.71 -14.02 14.90
C PRO A 247 19.76 -15.49 15.33
N GLU A 248 19.79 -16.41 14.37
CA GLU A 248 20.11 -17.81 14.64
C GLU A 248 21.45 -17.81 15.37
N THR A 249 21.40 -18.11 16.67
CA THR A 249 22.58 -18.41 17.46
C THR A 249 23.11 -19.75 16.96
N THR A 250 24.01 -19.69 15.97
CA THR A 250 24.94 -20.78 15.69
C THR A 250 25.90 -20.87 16.88
N ALA A 251 25.46 -21.55 17.94
CA ALA A 251 26.35 -22.11 18.92
C ALA A 251 27.14 -23.22 18.22
N GLU A 252 28.36 -22.91 17.79
CA GLU A 252 29.36 -23.94 17.54
C GLU A 252 29.56 -24.71 18.85
N ALA A 253 28.95 -25.88 18.94
CA ALA A 253 29.31 -26.88 19.91
C ALA A 253 30.73 -27.35 19.58
N GLY A 254 31.72 -26.70 20.19
CA GLY A 254 33.07 -27.24 20.30
C GLY A 254 33.01 -28.55 21.07
N THR A 255 33.10 -29.65 20.34
CA THR A 255 33.32 -30.99 20.88
C THR A 255 34.62 -31.03 21.69
N THR A 256 34.51 -31.72 22.83
CA THR A 256 35.51 -32.13 23.81
C THR A 256 36.82 -32.65 23.24
#